data_AF-A0A6I2V0T6-F1
#
_entry.id   AF-A0A6I2V0T6-F1
#
_cell.length_a   1.000
_cell.length_b   1.000
_cell.length_c   1.000
_cell.angle_alpha   90.00
_cell.angle_beta   90.00
_cell.angle_gamma   90.00
#
_symmetry.space_group_name_H-M   'P 1'
#
loop_
_entity.id
_entity.type
_entity.pdbx_description
1 polymer ?
#
loop_
_entity_poly.entity_id
_entity_poly.type
_entity_poly.pdbx_seq_one_letter_code
_entity_poly.pdbx_strand_id
1 'polypeptide(L)'
;MAEGGGVVPRVAARIVLSPEEESCLRHNVNSQTVERRLYLRSRIVLLAAEGHENIEIGRQLGISEKTCRKWRNRFVRYRMEGLSDLQRSGAPEKFTPQERLEILRMSCQPPEDIRKWTLAELTSQIRTRFQREVSVESIRLILRSASAEDMKKIQEELKK
;
A
#
# COMPACT_ATOMS: atom_id res chain seq x y z
N MET A 1 39.01 33.68 11.00
CA MET A 1 37.60 33.30 11.25
C MET A 1 37.08 32.76 9.92
N ALA A 2 37.30 31.47 9.63
CA ALA A 2 36.37 30.36 9.90
C ALA A 2 35.03 30.64 9.18
N GLU A 3 34.61 29.89 8.16
CA GLU A 3 34.39 28.44 8.16
C GLU A 3 34.46 27.89 6.72
N GLY A 4 35.15 26.75 6.56
CA GLY A 4 35.19 26.03 5.31
C GLY A 4 33.83 25.40 4.98
N GLY A 5 33.19 25.88 3.92
CA GLY A 5 32.06 25.20 3.30
C GLY A 5 32.56 23.93 2.61
N GLY A 6 32.63 22.84 3.36
CA GLY A 6 32.93 21.51 2.83
C GLY A 6 31.96 21.20 1.68
N VAL A 7 32.48 21.22 0.45
CA VAL A 7 31.77 20.72 -0.72
C VAL A 7 31.62 19.22 -0.50
N VAL A 8 30.51 18.82 0.12
CA VAL A 8 30.08 17.43 0.11
C VAL A 8 30.07 17.00 -1.35
N PRO A 9 30.75 15.90 -1.73
CA PRO A 9 30.73 15.45 -3.11
C PRO A 9 29.27 15.24 -3.52
N ARG A 10 28.75 16.12 -4.38
CA ARG A 10 27.39 16.07 -4.95
C ARG A 10 27.20 14.93 -5.94
N VAL A 11 28.19 14.03 -6.05
CA VAL A 11 28.14 12.87 -6.94
C VAL A 11 27.21 11.84 -6.31
N ALA A 12 25.95 11.88 -6.73
CA ALA A 12 25.00 10.83 -6.42
C ALA A 12 25.55 9.50 -6.95
N ALA A 13 25.57 8.46 -6.10
CA ALA A 13 26.14 7.15 -6.41
C ALA A 13 25.74 6.68 -7.82
N ARG A 14 26.74 6.28 -8.61
CA ARG A 14 26.53 5.72 -9.95
C ARG A 14 25.67 4.48 -9.81
N ILE A 15 24.52 4.47 -10.46
CA ILE A 15 23.67 3.29 -10.53
C ILE A 15 24.24 2.42 -11.65
N VAL A 16 24.84 1.29 -11.27
CA VAL A 16 25.27 0.27 -12.24
C VAL A 16 24.09 -0.67 -12.49
N LEU A 17 23.61 -0.67 -13.73
CA LEU A 17 22.53 -1.52 -14.20
C LEU A 17 23.12 -2.83 -14.77
N SER A 18 22.48 -3.96 -14.47
CA SER A 18 22.71 -5.17 -15.25
C SER A 18 22.02 -5.05 -16.63
N PRO A 19 22.48 -5.79 -17.65
CA PRO A 19 21.87 -5.74 -18.99
C PRO A 19 20.38 -6.12 -18.97
N GLU A 20 19.95 -7.00 -18.07
CA GLU A 20 18.53 -7.33 -17.90
C GLU A 20 17.73 -6.16 -17.32
N GLU A 21 18.26 -5.50 -16.28
CA GLU A 21 17.65 -4.31 -15.66
C GLU A 21 17.52 -3.18 -16.69
N GLU A 22 18.59 -2.91 -17.43
CA GLU A 22 18.59 -1.87 -18.47
C GLU A 22 17.55 -2.17 -19.55
N SER A 23 17.48 -3.41 -20.03
CA SER A 23 16.49 -3.83 -21.03
C SER A 23 15.05 -3.64 -20.53
N CYS A 24 14.75 -4.05 -19.31
CA CYS A 24 13.43 -3.85 -18.70
C CYS A 24 13.10 -2.36 -18.51
N LEU A 25 14.05 -1.54 -18.06
CA LEU A 25 13.85 -0.10 -17.91
C LEU A 25 13.60 0.59 -19.25
N ARG A 26 14.36 0.22 -20.29
CA ARG A 26 14.16 0.73 -21.66
C ARG A 26 12.82 0.29 -22.23
N HIS A 27 12.41 -0.95 -21.99
CA HIS A 27 11.07 -1.43 -22.36
C HIS A 27 9.98 -0.59 -21.71
N ASN A 28 10.09 -0.30 -20.40
CA ASN A 28 9.13 0.53 -19.68
C ASN A 28 9.04 1.96 -20.20
N VAL A 29 10.17 2.54 -20.64
CA VAL A 29 10.21 3.91 -21.20
C VAL A 29 9.69 3.96 -22.63
N ASN A 30 9.88 2.89 -23.42
CA ASN A 30 9.44 2.83 -24.82
C ASN A 30 8.00 2.31 -24.97
N SER A 31 7.43 1.69 -23.95
CA SER A 31 6.08 1.15 -23.99
C SER A 31 5.02 2.24 -23.90
N GLN A 32 4.04 2.18 -24.79
CA GLN A 32 2.89 3.09 -24.82
C GLN A 32 1.78 2.66 -23.85
N THR A 33 1.81 1.41 -23.36
CA THR A 33 0.78 0.83 -22.48
C THR A 33 1.17 0.87 -21.00
N VAL A 34 2.42 1.21 -20.69
CA VAL A 34 2.92 1.27 -19.31
C VAL A 34 2.33 2.47 -18.57
N GLU A 35 1.99 2.25 -17.30
CA GLU A 35 1.53 3.33 -16.42
C GLU A 35 2.53 4.48 -16.38
N ARG A 36 2.03 5.72 -16.54
CA ARG A 36 2.85 6.96 -16.51
C ARG A 36 3.79 7.03 -15.30
N ARG A 37 3.37 6.48 -14.15
CA ARG A 37 4.19 6.45 -12.93
C ARG A 37 5.41 5.53 -13.10
N LEU A 38 5.22 4.34 -13.65
CA LEU A 38 6.31 3.39 -13.89
C LEU A 38 7.25 3.89 -14.98
N TYR A 39 6.72 4.54 -16.02
CA TYR A 39 7.51 5.28 -17.02
C TYR A 39 8.44 6.31 -16.36
N LEU A 40 7.90 7.22 -15.55
CA LEU A 40 8.68 8.29 -14.90
C LEU A 40 9.77 7.71 -14.00
N ARG A 41 9.44 6.68 -13.21
CA ARG A 41 10.38 6.00 -12.31
C ARG A 41 11.51 5.32 -13.08
N SER A 42 11.18 4.63 -14.16
CA SER A 42 12.17 3.95 -15.01
C SER A 42 13.08 4.96 -15.70
N ARG A 43 12.52 6.09 -16.16
CA ARG A 43 13.28 7.17 -16.80
C ARG A 43 14.26 7.85 -15.84
N ILE A 44 13.87 8.07 -14.58
CA ILE A 44 14.77 8.59 -13.53
C ILE A 44 15.98 7.66 -13.36
N VAL A 45 15.76 6.34 -13.30
CA VAL A 45 16.83 5.37 -13.08
C VAL A 45 17.77 5.28 -14.28
N LEU A 46 17.26 5.29 -15.51
CA LEU A 46 18.08 5.30 -16.72
C LEU A 46 18.98 6.54 -16.79
N LEU A 47 18.42 7.73 -16.60
CA LEU A 47 19.22 8.96 -16.60
C LEU A 47 20.25 8.97 -15.47
N ALA A 48 19.90 8.42 -14.30
CA ALA A 48 20.84 8.27 -13.19
C ALA A 48 21.97 7.25 -13.47
N ALA A 49 21.72 6.23 -14.30
CA ALA A 49 22.73 5.28 -14.77
C ALA A 49 23.64 5.88 -15.86
N GLU A 50 23.08 6.75 -16.71
CA GLU A 50 23.83 7.55 -17.70
C GLU A 50 24.74 8.62 -17.05
N GLY A 51 24.58 8.87 -15.75
CA GLY A 51 25.44 9.75 -14.96
C GLY A 51 24.86 11.13 -14.65
N HIS A 52 23.59 11.37 -14.99
CA HIS A 52 22.92 12.64 -14.74
C HIS A 52 22.70 12.93 -13.24
N GLU A 53 22.81 14.21 -12.86
CA GLU A 53 22.52 14.67 -11.50
C GLU A 53 21.01 14.73 -11.23
N ASN A 54 20.59 14.60 -9.97
CA ASN A 54 19.17 14.63 -9.59
C ASN A 54 18.45 15.92 -10.03
N ILE A 55 19.17 17.04 -9.99
CA ILE A 55 18.66 18.35 -10.36
C ILE A 55 18.42 18.42 -11.87
N GLU A 56 19.35 17.89 -12.66
CA GLU A 56 19.24 17.83 -14.11
C GLU A 56 18.10 16.91 -14.56
N ILE A 57 18.02 15.72 -13.97
CA ILE A 57 16.91 14.78 -14.18
C ILE A 57 15.57 15.44 -13.82
N GLY A 58 15.52 16.18 -12.71
CA GLY A 58 14.33 16.89 -12.28
C GLY A 58 13.89 17.96 -13.29
N ARG A 59 14.84 18.74 -13.82
CA ARG A 59 14.58 19.74 -14.87
C ARG A 59 14.09 19.09 -16.16
N GLN A 60 14.74 18.01 -16.60
CA GLN A 60 14.40 17.33 -17.85
C GLN A 60 13.01 16.67 -17.80
N LEU A 61 12.62 16.14 -16.64
CA LEU A 61 11.33 15.46 -16.46
C LEU A 61 10.22 16.34 -15.86
N GLY A 62 10.53 17.60 -15.52
CA GLY A 62 9.57 18.52 -14.89
C GLY A 62 9.14 18.09 -13.47
N ILE A 63 10.02 17.42 -12.72
CA ILE A 63 9.75 16.91 -11.37
C ILE A 63 10.76 17.44 -10.35
N SER A 64 10.41 17.36 -9.07
CA SER A 64 11.31 17.80 -8.01
C SER A 64 12.53 16.88 -7.86
N GLU A 65 13.69 17.47 -7.51
CA GLU A 65 14.91 16.73 -7.17
C GLU A 65 14.65 15.68 -6.07
N LYS A 66 13.80 16.01 -5.08
CA LYS A 66 13.40 15.10 -4.00
C LYS A 66 12.75 13.83 -4.55
N THR A 67 11.94 13.95 -5.61
CA THR A 67 11.32 12.81 -6.29
C THR A 67 12.39 11.94 -6.96
N CYS A 68 13.35 12.54 -7.67
CA CYS A 68 14.47 11.83 -8.28
C CYS A 68 15.27 11.04 -7.22
N ARG A 69 15.66 11.72 -6.13
CA ARG A 69 16.42 11.12 -5.02
C ARG A 69 15.67 9.96 -4.38
N LYS A 70 14.35 10.09 -4.17
CA LYS A 70 13.51 9.02 -3.61
C LYS A 70 13.58 7.75 -4.46
N TRP A 71 13.39 7.87 -5.77
CA TRP A 71 13.33 6.71 -6.65
C TRP A 71 14.70 6.09 -6.91
N ARG A 72 15.76 6.89 -7.00
CA ARG A 72 17.14 6.38 -7.03
C ARG A 72 17.46 5.57 -5.79
N ASN A 73 17.19 6.11 -4.60
CA ASN A 73 17.43 5.39 -3.34
C ASN A 73 16.62 4.09 -3.26
N ARG A 74 15.37 4.12 -3.72
CA ARG A 74 14.51 2.93 -3.73
C ARG A 74 15.01 1.87 -4.72
N PHE A 75 15.49 2.28 -5.90
CA PHE A 75 16.10 1.36 -6.85
C PHE A 75 17.41 0.75 -6.33
N VAL A 76 18.26 1.54 -5.67
CA VAL A 76 19.50 1.00 -5.07
C VAL A 76 19.20 -0.07 -4.02
N ARG A 77 18.10 0.08 -3.25
CA ARG A 77 17.74 -0.85 -2.18
C ARG A 77 16.95 -2.08 -2.66
N TYR A 78 16.09 -1.92 -3.66
CA TYR A 78 15.10 -2.94 -4.04
C TYR A 78 15.12 -3.27 -5.55
N ARG A 79 16.09 -2.73 -6.30
CA ARG A 79 16.23 -2.90 -7.77
C ARG A 79 14.89 -2.66 -8.49
N MET A 80 14.53 -3.54 -9.42
CA MET A 80 13.30 -3.45 -10.23
C MET A 80 12.03 -3.50 -9.38
N GLU A 81 12.01 -4.28 -8.30
CA GLU A 81 10.87 -4.35 -7.36
C GLU A 81 10.67 -3.01 -6.62
N GLY A 82 11.71 -2.18 -6.54
CA GLY A 82 11.64 -0.83 -5.99
C GLY A 82 10.82 0.15 -6.84
N LEU A 83 10.58 -0.14 -8.12
CA LEU A 83 9.91 0.77 -9.06
C LEU A 83 8.41 0.49 -9.19
N SER A 84 7.94 -0.68 -8.79
CA SER A 84 6.52 -0.99 -8.70
C SER A 84 5.85 -0.26 -7.52
N ASP A 85 4.56 0.02 -7.67
CA ASP A 85 3.75 0.35 -6.50
C ASP A 85 3.68 -0.92 -5.64
N LEU A 86 4.21 -0.85 -4.41
CA LEU A 86 3.87 -1.85 -3.41
C LEU A 86 2.36 -1.82 -3.25
N GLN A 87 1.73 -2.99 -3.11
CA GLN A 87 0.34 -3.06 -2.67
C GLN A 87 0.22 -2.12 -1.48
N ARG A 88 -0.53 -1.03 -1.66
CA ARG A 88 -0.68 -0.05 -0.61
C ARG A 88 -1.29 -0.81 0.56
N SER A 89 -0.56 -0.90 1.67
CA SER A 89 -1.19 -1.20 2.94
C SER A 89 -2.31 -0.16 3.05
N GLY A 90 -3.57 -0.62 2.97
CA GLY A 90 -4.72 0.26 3.05
C GLY A 90 -4.68 1.06 4.35
N ALA A 91 -5.71 1.87 4.59
CA ALA A 91 -5.92 2.40 5.94
C ALA A 91 -5.87 1.21 6.93
N PRO A 92 -5.17 1.35 8.07
CA PRO A 92 -5.08 0.26 9.04
C PRO A 92 -6.49 -0.21 9.39
N GLU A 93 -6.70 -1.52 9.34
CA GLU A 93 -8.01 -2.09 9.61
C GLU A 93 -8.44 -1.69 11.02
N LYS A 94 -9.64 -1.10 11.15
CA LYS A 94 -10.15 -0.61 12.44
C LYS A 94 -10.32 -1.73 13.47
N PHE A 95 -10.44 -2.96 12.99
CA PHE A 95 -10.59 -4.18 13.77
C PHE A 95 -9.50 -5.16 13.40
N THR A 96 -8.90 -5.76 14.41
CA THR A 96 -7.99 -6.88 14.27
C THR A 96 -8.71 -8.10 13.67
N PRO A 97 -7.97 -9.07 13.11
CA PRO A 97 -8.58 -10.30 12.58
C PRO A 97 -9.43 -11.04 13.61
N GLN A 98 -9.01 -11.03 14.88
CA GLN A 98 -9.73 -11.67 15.98
C GLN A 98 -11.06 -10.95 16.29
N GLU A 99 -11.04 -9.61 16.36
CA GLU A 99 -12.27 -8.82 16.56
C GLU A 99 -13.25 -9.02 15.40
N ARG A 100 -12.78 -9.13 14.15
CA ARG A 100 -13.63 -9.42 12.98
C ARG A 100 -14.31 -10.78 13.09
N LEU A 101 -13.58 -11.81 13.51
CA LEU A 101 -14.15 -13.14 13.72
C LEU A 101 -15.22 -13.12 14.82
N GLU A 102 -14.99 -12.37 15.89
CA GLU A 102 -15.97 -12.21 16.97
C GLU A 102 -17.22 -11.44 16.49
N ILE A 103 -17.06 -10.39 15.69
CA ILE A 103 -18.17 -9.68 15.03
C ILE A 103 -18.99 -10.63 14.15
N LEU A 104 -18.32 -11.46 13.35
CA LEU A 104 -18.98 -12.46 12.50
C LEU A 104 -19.74 -13.50 13.33
N ARG A 105 -19.14 -14.01 14.41
CA ARG A 105 -19.81 -14.94 15.33
C ARG A 105 -21.08 -14.33 15.94
N MET A 106 -21.00 -13.09 16.43
CA MET A 106 -22.17 -12.38 16.98
C MET A 106 -23.26 -12.20 15.93
N SER A 107 -22.89 -11.88 14.68
CA SER A 107 -23.86 -11.75 13.58
C SER A 107 -24.58 -13.06 13.24
N CYS A 108 -23.99 -14.22 13.56
CA CYS A 108 -24.60 -15.53 13.34
C CYS A 108 -25.49 -16.02 14.51
N GLN A 109 -25.41 -15.39 15.68
CA GLN A 109 -26.16 -15.77 16.89
C GLN A 109 -27.05 -14.62 17.36
N PRO A 110 -28.25 -14.44 16.77
CA PRO A 110 -29.22 -13.51 17.33
C PRO A 110 -29.69 -13.98 18.71
N PRO A 111 -29.92 -13.07 19.67
CA PRO A 111 -30.53 -13.41 20.96
C PRO A 111 -31.93 -14.00 20.74
N GLU A 112 -32.38 -14.83 21.68
CA GLU A 112 -33.63 -15.62 21.57
C GLU A 112 -34.88 -14.78 21.26
N ASP A 113 -34.88 -13.51 21.66
CA ASP A 113 -35.97 -12.54 21.42
C ASP A 113 -36.05 -12.00 19.97
N ILE A 114 -35.02 -12.20 19.14
CA ILE A 114 -34.93 -11.58 17.81
C ILE A 114 -34.78 -12.65 16.73
N ARG A 115 -35.71 -12.67 15.76
CA ARG A 115 -35.67 -13.62 14.62
C ARG A 115 -34.53 -13.36 13.62
N LYS A 116 -34.13 -12.10 13.42
CA LYS A 116 -33.03 -11.67 12.53
C LYS A 116 -32.41 -10.37 13.03
N TRP A 117 -31.09 -10.28 13.06
CA TRP A 117 -30.37 -9.04 13.33
C TRP A 117 -30.74 -7.94 12.33
N THR A 118 -31.15 -6.76 12.82
CA THR A 118 -30.97 -5.54 12.03
C THR A 118 -29.52 -5.04 12.18
N LEU A 119 -29.01 -4.36 11.15
CA LEU A 119 -27.64 -3.81 11.18
C LEU A 119 -27.44 -2.81 12.34
N ALA A 120 -28.49 -2.09 12.73
CA ALA A 120 -28.45 -1.13 13.84
C ALA A 120 -28.32 -1.84 15.20
N GLU A 121 -29.09 -2.90 15.42
CA GLU A 121 -29.05 -3.69 16.66
C GLU A 121 -27.70 -4.42 16.81
N LEU A 122 -27.21 -5.04 15.73
CA LEU A 122 -25.89 -5.67 15.73
C LEU A 122 -24.79 -4.65 16.02
N THR A 123 -24.87 -3.45 15.42
CA THR A 123 -23.91 -2.38 15.70
C THR A 123 -23.98 -1.91 17.15
N SER A 124 -25.18 -1.81 17.72
CA SER A 124 -25.36 -1.45 19.14
C SER A 124 -24.72 -2.50 20.05
N GLN A 125 -24.95 -3.78 19.78
CA GLN A 125 -24.36 -4.87 20.56
C GLN A 125 -22.83 -4.90 20.46
N ILE A 126 -22.28 -4.68 19.26
CA ILE A 126 -20.84 -4.58 19.02
C ILE A 126 -20.24 -3.39 19.78
N ARG A 127 -20.91 -2.23 19.80
CA ARG A 127 -20.47 -1.06 20.58
C ARG A 127 -20.35 -1.39 22.06
N THR A 128 -21.35 -2.07 22.62
CA THR A 128 -21.33 -2.51 24.01
C THR A 128 -20.22 -3.53 24.28
N ARG A 129 -20.03 -4.50 23.37
CA ARG A 129 -19.06 -5.58 23.53
C ARG A 129 -17.60 -5.14 23.43
N PHE A 130 -17.30 -4.25 22.48
CA PHE A 130 -15.93 -3.73 22.25
C PHE A 130 -15.67 -2.39 22.92
N GLN A 131 -16.67 -1.78 23.57
CA GLN A 131 -16.60 -0.46 24.21
C GLN A 131 -16.01 0.63 23.28
N ARG A 132 -16.38 0.58 22.00
CA ARG A 132 -15.84 1.47 20.95
C ARG A 132 -16.98 2.10 20.16
N GLU A 133 -16.81 3.35 19.78
CA GLU A 133 -17.70 3.99 18.81
C GLU A 133 -17.47 3.43 17.41
N VAL A 134 -18.44 2.65 16.95
CA VAL A 134 -18.39 2.01 15.63
C VAL A 134 -19.55 2.51 14.78
N SER A 135 -19.26 2.88 13.54
CA SER A 135 -20.30 3.22 12.56
C SER A 135 -20.92 1.95 11.96
N VAL A 136 -22.22 2.01 11.68
CA VAL A 136 -22.97 0.93 11.01
C VAL A 136 -22.29 0.52 9.69
N GLU A 137 -21.73 1.48 8.96
CA GLU A 137 -21.01 1.22 7.71
C GLU A 137 -19.72 0.42 7.91
N SER A 138 -19.02 0.61 9.04
CA SER A 138 -17.83 -0.19 9.36
C SER A 138 -18.19 -1.65 9.57
N ILE A 139 -19.33 -1.93 10.22
CA ILE A 139 -19.83 -3.30 10.41
C ILE A 139 -20.34 -3.88 9.10
N ARG A 140 -21.07 -3.10 8.30
CA ARG A 140 -21.52 -3.52 6.96
C ARG A 140 -20.36 -3.92 6.05
N LEU A 141 -19.25 -3.17 6.05
CA LEU A 141 -18.07 -3.50 5.26
C LEU A 141 -17.40 -4.80 5.74
N ILE A 142 -17.35 -5.04 7.06
CA ILE A 142 -16.82 -6.30 7.62
C ILE A 142 -17.69 -7.48 7.18
N LEU A 143 -19.02 -7.36 7.29
CA LEU A 143 -19.95 -8.40 6.85
C LEU A 143 -19.88 -8.65 5.34
N ARG A 144 -19.75 -7.59 4.53
CA ARG A 144 -19.62 -7.70 3.06
C ARG A 144 -18.31 -8.35 2.63
N SER A 145 -17.25 -8.16 3.42
CA SER A 145 -15.93 -8.75 3.14
C SER A 145 -15.83 -10.23 3.51
N ALA A 146 -16.73 -10.74 4.35
CA ALA A 146 -16.82 -12.16 4.68
C ALA A 146 -17.71 -12.87 3.64
N SER A 147 -17.23 -13.96 3.04
CA SER A 147 -18.04 -14.73 2.09
C SER A 147 -19.21 -15.40 2.82
N ALA A 148 -20.28 -15.72 2.10
CA ALA A 148 -21.36 -16.55 2.61
C ALA A 148 -20.87 -17.92 3.11
N GLU A 149 -19.75 -18.40 2.55
CA GLU A 149 -19.07 -19.63 2.95
C GLU A 149 -18.39 -19.49 4.33
N ASP A 150 -17.77 -18.35 4.62
CA ASP A 150 -17.17 -18.07 5.94
C ASP A 150 -18.23 -18.05 7.03
N MET A 151 -19.39 -17.43 6.73
CA MET A 151 -20.52 -17.40 7.66
C MET A 151 -21.12 -18.79 7.89
N LYS A 152 -21.24 -19.62 6.85
CA LYS A 152 -21.70 -21.02 6.99
C LYS A 152 -20.74 -21.86 7.83
N LYS A 153 -19.44 -21.72 7.60
CA LYS A 153 -18.41 -22.43 8.37
C LYS A 153 -18.44 -22.06 9.85
N ILE A 154 -18.63 -20.77 10.15
CA ILE A 154 -18.81 -20.30 11.54
C ILE A 154 -20.09 -20.88 12.15
N GLN A 155 -21.19 -20.98 11.40
CA GLN A 155 -22.42 -21.61 11.89
C GLN A 155 -22.29 -23.12 12.13
N GLU A 156 -21.50 -23.84 11.32
CA GLU A 156 -21.24 -25.27 11.53
C GLU A 156 -20.36 -25.52 12.75
N GLU A 157 -19.31 -24.73 12.95
CA GLU A 157 -18.43 -24.82 14.14
C GLU A 157 -19.18 -24.53 15.44
N LEU A 158 -20.23 -23.72 15.40
CA LEU A 158 -21.07 -23.42 16.58
C LEU A 158 -22.10 -24.52 16.90
N LYS A 159 -22.33 -25.48 15.99
CA LYS A 159 -23.28 -26.60 16.17
C LYS A 159 -22.62 -27.89 16.64
N LYS A 160 -21.29 -27.91 16.73
CA LYS A 160 -20.46 -29.08 17.04
C LYS A 160 -20.01 -29.04 18.50
#